data_AF-A0AAP0E2Y5-F1
#
_entry.id   AF-A0AAP0E2Y5-F1
#
_cell.length_a   1.000
_cell.length_b   1.000
_cell.length_c   1.000
_cell.angle_alpha   90.00
_cell.angle_beta   90.00
_cell.angle_gamma   90.00
#
_symmetry.space_group_name_H-M   'P 1'
#
loop_
_entity.id
_entity.type
_entity.pdbx_description
1 polymer ?
#
loop_
_entity_poly.entity_id
_entity_poly.type
_entity_poly.pdbx_seq_one_letter_code
_entity_poly.pdbx_strand_id
1 'polypeptide(L)'
;MALLMRPHLLRPNHPLRALASRLFVSASLRTSSSPLFLKNKTGFRPRRAVVVVGGGGGSRHLVGNAISAPPRAFMSSNASATTEAFRDSKKPKEYGSEQIQVLEGLDPVRKRPGMYIGSTGLRGLHHLVFEILDNAIDEAQAGFASKIDVILYPDDSVSITDNGRGIPTDLHPATKKSSLETVLTVLHAGGKFGGSSSGYTVSGGLHGVGLSVVNALSETMFSVAPVHCHMQALEVTVWRGGKEYQQRYSRGKAVTALTSRSLSSELSSREGTCIRFWPDTEVFTTTTQIEYNTIAGRIRELAFLNPELTITLTKEDKDPENVQRSEYFYAGGLLEYVRWLNSDKKPLHDTVGFSKVIEGITIDVALQWCSDAYSDTILGYANSIRTVDGGTHIDGVKASLTRTLNNLGKKSKIIKDKDISLSGEHVREGLTCVISVKVPNPEFEGQTKTRLGNPEVRRVVDASVQEYLTEYLELHPDVLDSILSKALNALKAALAAKRARELVRQKSVLKSSSLPGKLADCSSANPEESEIFIVEGDSAGGSAKQGRDRRFQAILPLRGKILNIERKDEASMYKNEEIQNLILGLGLGVKGEDFKRTLSATIRSLS
;
A
#
# COMPACT_ATOMS: atom_id res chain seq x y z
N MET A 1 40.14 -15.49 -42.93
CA MET A 1 40.64 -14.18 -43.38
C MET A 1 39.86 -13.14 -42.58
N ALA A 2 40.42 -12.47 -41.57
CA ALA A 2 41.40 -11.38 -41.69
C ALA A 2 40.82 -10.24 -42.56
N LEU A 3 40.87 -8.96 -42.24
CA LEU A 3 41.37 -8.14 -41.13
C LEU A 3 40.92 -6.71 -41.54
N LEU A 4 40.74 -5.79 -40.59
CA LEU A 4 41.17 -4.37 -40.67
C LEU A 4 40.72 -3.46 -41.85
N MET A 5 40.04 -2.34 -41.54
CA MET A 5 40.65 -1.00 -41.39
C MET A 5 39.62 0.15 -41.41
N ARG A 6 39.53 0.85 -40.28
CA ARG A 6 39.43 2.33 -40.19
C ARG A 6 40.85 2.91 -40.42
N PRO A 7 41.11 4.21 -40.77
CA PRO A 7 40.68 5.39 -39.99
C PRO A 7 40.61 6.77 -40.71
N HIS A 8 40.07 7.79 -39.99
CA HIS A 8 40.54 9.19 -39.85
C HIS A 8 39.47 9.97 -39.04
N LEU A 9 39.67 10.28 -37.74
CA LEU A 9 40.38 11.41 -37.11
C LEU A 9 39.77 12.79 -37.40
N LEU A 10 39.15 13.41 -36.38
CA LEU A 10 39.60 14.67 -35.74
C LEU A 10 38.69 15.05 -34.54
N ARG A 11 39.34 15.36 -33.39
CA ARG A 11 38.79 15.94 -32.14
C ARG A 11 38.90 17.48 -32.18
N PRO A 12 38.25 18.22 -31.24
CA PRO A 12 38.95 18.75 -30.04
C PRO A 12 38.12 18.59 -28.73
N ASN A 13 38.68 18.18 -27.57
CA ASN A 13 39.34 18.94 -26.47
C ASN A 13 38.47 20.14 -25.97
N HIS A 14 38.08 20.36 -24.70
CA HIS A 14 38.61 20.15 -23.32
C HIS A 14 37.47 20.57 -22.31
N PRO A 15 37.62 20.65 -20.96
CA PRO A 15 38.18 19.72 -19.96
C PRO A 15 37.23 19.42 -18.76
N LEU A 16 37.56 18.33 -18.05
CA LEU A 16 37.06 17.96 -16.72
C LEU A 16 37.57 18.91 -15.62
N ARG A 17 36.72 19.19 -14.62
CA ARG A 17 37.11 19.75 -13.32
C ARG A 17 36.60 18.84 -12.20
N ALA A 18 37.56 18.25 -11.49
CA ALA A 18 37.34 17.57 -10.22
C ALA A 18 37.11 18.59 -9.10
N LEU A 19 36.19 18.31 -8.18
CA LEU A 19 36.21 18.91 -6.85
C LEU A 19 35.91 17.84 -5.80
N ALA A 20 36.94 17.50 -5.05
CA ALA A 20 36.83 16.84 -3.76
C ALA A 20 36.66 17.93 -2.69
N SER A 21 35.71 17.77 -1.77
CA SER A 21 35.70 18.51 -0.52
C SER A 21 35.22 17.61 0.62
N ARG A 22 36.16 17.38 1.52
CA ARG A 22 36.02 16.80 2.86
C ARG A 22 35.02 17.62 3.68
N LEU A 23 34.18 16.95 4.46
CA LEU A 23 33.69 17.48 5.73
C LEU A 23 33.81 16.38 6.80
N PHE A 24 34.80 16.57 7.67
CA PHE A 24 34.88 15.98 9.00
C PHE A 24 33.99 16.82 9.92
N VAL A 25 33.04 16.21 10.62
CA VAL A 25 32.68 16.65 11.98
C VAL A 25 32.55 15.40 12.84
N SER A 26 33.51 15.29 13.75
CA SER A 26 33.50 14.46 14.95
C SER A 26 32.52 15.04 15.98
N ALA A 27 31.67 14.20 16.58
CA ALA A 27 31.18 14.46 17.93
C ALA A 27 31.01 13.15 18.69
N SER A 28 31.65 13.14 19.85
CA SER A 28 32.00 12.02 20.70
C SER A 28 30.80 11.42 21.45
N LEU A 29 30.88 10.09 21.68
CA LEU A 29 30.22 9.44 22.80
C LEU A 29 30.58 10.16 24.11
N ARG A 30 29.58 10.43 24.96
CA ARG A 30 29.74 10.50 26.42
C ARG A 30 28.57 9.81 27.10
N THR A 31 28.93 8.70 27.73
CA THR A 31 28.24 8.06 28.84
C THR A 31 28.31 8.96 30.08
N SER A 32 27.19 9.15 30.78
CA SER A 32 27.22 9.41 32.23
C SER A 32 25.94 8.92 32.88
N SER A 33 26.16 8.13 33.92
CA SER A 33 25.21 7.40 34.76
C SER A 33 24.72 8.22 35.96
N SER A 34 23.42 8.08 36.25
CA SER A 34 22.78 8.06 37.60
C SER A 34 22.59 9.40 38.36
N PRO A 35 21.80 9.41 39.47
CA PRO A 35 20.35 9.59 39.44
C PRO A 35 19.87 10.72 40.41
N LEU A 36 18.66 11.25 40.26
CA LEU A 36 18.04 12.06 41.32
C LEU A 36 16.51 11.91 41.35
N PHE A 37 16.05 11.41 42.49
CA PHE A 37 14.69 11.42 43.00
C PHE A 37 14.05 12.82 42.93
N LEU A 38 12.78 12.90 42.52
CA LEU A 38 11.82 13.73 43.25
C LEU A 38 10.39 13.22 43.07
N LYS A 39 9.67 13.20 44.19
CA LYS A 39 8.29 12.76 44.41
C LYS A 39 7.31 13.67 43.67
N ASN A 40 6.20 13.12 43.18
CA ASN A 40 4.90 13.76 43.37
C ASN A 40 3.75 12.74 43.41
N LYS A 41 2.91 12.90 44.43
CA LYS A 41 1.70 12.14 44.73
C LYS A 41 0.51 12.81 44.06
N THR A 42 -0.38 12.03 43.46
CA THR A 42 -1.86 12.11 43.50
C THR A 42 -2.34 10.81 42.81
N GLY A 43 -3.31 10.01 43.24
CA GLY A 43 -4.35 10.15 44.24
C GLY A 43 -5.68 9.76 43.60
N PHE A 44 -5.98 8.47 43.40
CA PHE A 44 -7.34 8.00 43.07
C PHE A 44 -7.63 6.63 43.70
N ARG A 45 -8.73 6.56 44.47
CA ARG A 45 -9.24 5.35 45.15
C ARG A 45 -10.30 4.63 44.29
N PRO A 46 -10.43 3.30 44.41
CA PRO A 46 -11.42 2.50 43.67
C PRO A 46 -12.71 2.27 44.48
N ARG A 47 -13.81 1.90 43.80
CA ARG A 47 -14.98 1.28 44.44
C ARG A 47 -15.21 -0.14 43.91
N ARG A 48 -15.47 -1.01 44.90
CA ARG A 48 -15.65 -2.46 44.89
C ARG A 48 -16.90 -2.91 44.11
N ALA A 49 -16.83 -4.14 43.58
CA ALA A 49 -17.97 -5.04 43.46
C ALA A 49 -17.69 -6.30 44.32
N VAL A 50 -18.68 -6.73 45.09
CA VAL A 50 -18.71 -7.98 45.88
C VAL A 50 -19.95 -8.75 45.40
N VAL A 51 -19.78 -9.87 44.68
CA VAL A 51 -19.73 -11.30 45.08
C VAL A 51 -21.09 -11.91 45.46
N VAL A 52 -21.26 -13.16 45.00
CA VAL A 52 -21.97 -14.31 45.62
C VAL A 52 -23.31 -14.65 44.92
N VAL A 53 -23.73 -15.89 44.60
CA VAL A 53 -23.17 -17.25 44.34
C VAL A 53 -24.40 -18.15 44.06
N GLY A 54 -24.20 -19.29 43.38
CA GLY A 54 -25.04 -20.49 43.55
C GLY A 54 -25.89 -20.83 42.33
N GLY A 55 -25.85 -22.02 41.73
CA GLY A 55 -25.23 -23.29 42.11
C GLY A 55 -26.17 -24.45 41.73
N GLY A 56 -25.66 -25.43 40.98
CA GLY A 56 -26.25 -26.76 40.74
C GLY A 56 -27.26 -26.84 39.58
N GLY A 57 -27.26 -27.82 38.68
CA GLY A 57 -26.48 -29.06 38.58
C GLY A 57 -27.38 -30.21 38.09
N GLY A 58 -27.12 -30.70 36.87
CA GLY A 58 -27.51 -32.04 36.34
C GLY A 58 -28.99 -32.22 35.93
N SER A 59 -29.38 -33.09 34.98
CA SER A 59 -28.65 -33.98 34.07
C SER A 59 -29.67 -34.61 33.08
N ARG A 60 -29.27 -34.80 31.81
CA ARG A 60 -29.59 -35.91 30.87
C ARG A 60 -31.04 -36.15 30.40
N HIS A 61 -31.28 -35.98 29.08
CA HIS A 61 -31.51 -37.03 28.05
C HIS A 61 -32.95 -37.61 28.05
N LEU A 62 -33.70 -37.83 26.97
CA LEU A 62 -33.50 -38.10 25.53
C LEU A 62 -34.84 -37.81 24.79
N VAL A 63 -34.76 -37.52 23.48
CA VAL A 63 -35.65 -37.95 22.34
C VAL A 63 -37.19 -37.82 22.55
N GLY A 64 -38.01 -37.22 21.70
CA GLY A 64 -37.93 -36.80 20.30
C GLY A 64 -39.36 -36.62 19.77
N ASN A 65 -39.47 -36.14 18.54
CA ASN A 65 -40.68 -36.06 17.68
C ASN A 65 -41.70 -34.93 17.92
N ALA A 66 -41.55 -33.91 17.08
CA ALA A 66 -42.53 -33.35 16.14
C ALA A 66 -44.03 -33.70 16.31
N ILE A 67 -44.89 -32.67 16.26
CA ILE A 67 -45.93 -32.41 15.23
C ILE A 67 -47.02 -31.47 15.77
N SER A 68 -47.42 -30.53 14.90
CA SER A 68 -48.73 -29.87 14.77
C SER A 68 -49.15 -28.68 15.64
N ALA A 69 -49.80 -27.76 14.93
CA ALA A 69 -50.34 -26.45 15.27
C ALA A 69 -51.42 -26.44 16.38
N PRO A 70 -51.71 -25.28 17.00
CA PRO A 70 -52.79 -25.14 17.97
C PRO A 70 -54.12 -24.76 17.29
N PRO A 71 -55.29 -25.10 17.88
CA PRO A 71 -56.54 -24.47 17.54
C PRO A 71 -56.78 -23.21 18.39
N ARG A 72 -57.57 -22.31 17.81
CA ARG A 72 -58.02 -21.03 18.34
C ARG A 72 -59.20 -21.18 19.30
N ALA A 73 -59.29 -20.20 20.21
CA ALA A 73 -60.47 -19.57 20.80
C ALA A 73 -61.18 -20.25 21.98
N PHE A 74 -61.30 -19.51 23.10
CA PHE A 74 -62.60 -19.05 23.61
C PHE A 74 -62.43 -17.88 24.62
N MET A 75 -63.47 -17.05 24.70
CA MET A 75 -63.54 -15.70 25.32
C MET A 75 -63.85 -15.69 26.83
N SER A 76 -63.87 -14.46 27.39
CA SER A 76 -64.41 -14.00 28.71
C SER A 76 -63.32 -13.71 29.75
N SER A 77 -63.24 -12.58 30.46
CA SER A 77 -64.22 -11.55 30.84
C SER A 77 -63.51 -10.29 31.37
N ASN A 78 -64.23 -9.17 31.32
CA ASN A 78 -63.96 -7.87 31.93
C ASN A 78 -63.44 -7.90 33.38
N ALA A 79 -62.51 -7.01 33.74
CA ALA A 79 -62.76 -5.90 34.67
C ALA A 79 -61.47 -5.11 34.98
N SER A 80 -61.68 -3.80 35.11
CA SER A 80 -60.77 -2.70 35.39
C SER A 80 -59.81 -2.85 36.57
N ALA A 81 -58.55 -2.43 36.39
CA ALA A 81 -57.83 -1.61 37.37
C ALA A 81 -56.62 -0.92 36.72
N THR A 82 -56.54 0.37 36.96
CA THR A 82 -55.54 1.35 36.55
C THR A 82 -54.10 0.98 36.92
N THR A 83 -53.18 1.07 35.97
CA THR A 83 -51.80 1.53 36.25
C THR A 83 -51.21 2.13 34.97
N GLU A 84 -50.89 3.42 35.04
CA GLU A 84 -50.22 4.18 34.00
C GLU A 84 -48.85 3.57 33.71
N ALA A 85 -48.69 3.01 32.52
CA ALA A 85 -47.39 2.85 31.90
C ALA A 85 -47.40 3.69 30.63
N PHE A 86 -46.64 4.79 30.63
CA PHE A 86 -46.28 5.55 29.45
C PHE A 86 -45.66 4.60 28.40
N ARG A 87 -46.49 4.04 27.52
CA ARG A 87 -46.06 3.48 26.24
C ARG A 87 -46.09 4.63 25.24
N ASP A 88 -44.97 5.36 25.18
CA ASP A 88 -44.65 6.16 24.00
C ASP A 88 -44.41 5.19 22.84
N SER A 89 -45.51 4.72 22.25
CA SER A 89 -45.49 3.93 21.03
C SER A 89 -45.16 4.87 19.89
N LYS A 90 -43.87 5.11 19.66
CA LYS A 90 -43.38 5.64 18.38
C LYS A 90 -43.95 4.73 17.29
N LYS A 91 -45.00 5.19 16.61
CA LYS A 91 -45.46 4.59 15.35
C LYS A 91 -44.22 4.41 14.47
N PRO A 92 -44.01 3.24 13.84
CA PRO A 92 -42.92 3.09 12.90
C PRO A 92 -43.08 4.20 11.86
N LYS A 93 -42.05 5.05 11.71
CA LYS A 93 -42.05 6.08 10.66
C LYS A 93 -42.32 5.37 9.35
N GLU A 94 -43.45 5.68 8.72
CA GLU A 94 -43.84 5.09 7.46
C GLU A 94 -42.76 5.41 6.43
N TYR A 95 -42.10 4.37 5.90
CA TYR A 95 -41.06 4.53 4.87
C TYR A 95 -41.75 4.79 3.54
N GLY A 96 -41.97 6.07 3.23
CA GLY A 96 -42.53 6.56 1.98
C GLY A 96 -41.47 7.08 1.01
N SER A 97 -41.90 7.42 -0.21
CA SER A 97 -41.03 8.00 -1.26
C SER A 97 -40.31 9.27 -0.80
N GLU A 98 -40.91 10.07 0.08
CA GLU A 98 -40.33 11.30 0.62
C GLU A 98 -39.07 11.08 1.48
N GLN A 99 -38.83 9.85 1.96
CA GLN A 99 -37.61 9.49 2.68
C GLN A 99 -36.45 9.08 1.75
N ILE A 100 -36.72 8.96 0.44
CA ILE A 100 -35.69 8.72 -0.59
C ILE A 100 -35.01 10.06 -0.90
N GLN A 101 -33.79 10.22 -0.40
CA GLN A 101 -32.98 11.40 -0.69
C GLN A 101 -32.15 11.17 -1.96
N VAL A 102 -32.41 11.97 -2.99
CA VAL A 102 -31.52 12.06 -4.17
C VAL A 102 -30.47 13.13 -3.88
N LEU A 103 -29.20 12.76 -3.99
CA LEU A 103 -28.07 13.67 -3.82
C LEU A 103 -27.55 14.05 -5.21
N GLU A 104 -27.61 15.32 -5.55
CA GLU A 104 -27.20 15.84 -6.86
C GLU A 104 -25.76 16.38 -6.84
N GLY A 105 -25.12 16.43 -8.02
CA GLY A 105 -23.77 16.98 -8.17
C GLY A 105 -22.72 16.23 -7.34
N LEU A 106 -21.98 16.97 -6.51
CA LEU A 106 -20.88 16.44 -5.69
C LEU A 106 -21.24 16.22 -4.22
N ASP A 107 -22.49 16.48 -3.82
CA ASP A 107 -22.98 16.20 -2.47
C ASP A 107 -22.83 14.72 -2.04
N PRO A 108 -23.02 13.71 -2.91
CA PRO A 108 -22.76 12.31 -2.55
C PRO A 108 -21.33 12.05 -2.08
N VAL A 109 -20.34 12.74 -2.66
CA VAL A 109 -18.92 12.58 -2.34
C VAL A 109 -18.66 13.05 -0.92
N ARG A 110 -19.18 14.23 -0.56
CA ARG A 110 -19.02 14.80 0.79
C ARG A 110 -19.77 14.00 1.85
N LYS A 111 -20.93 13.42 1.49
CA LYS A 111 -21.71 12.62 2.44
C LYS A 111 -21.04 11.28 2.76
N ARG A 112 -20.31 10.70 1.81
CA ARG A 112 -19.64 9.39 1.93
C ARG A 112 -18.22 9.41 1.34
N PRO A 113 -17.29 10.22 1.89
CA PRO A 113 -15.96 10.41 1.31
C PRO A 113 -15.15 9.12 1.25
N GLY A 114 -15.25 8.25 2.26
CA GLY A 114 -14.52 6.98 2.32
C GLY A 114 -14.78 6.04 1.13
N MET A 115 -15.92 6.16 0.46
CA MET A 115 -16.21 5.38 -0.75
C MET A 115 -15.38 5.83 -1.96
N TYR A 116 -14.95 7.09 -1.99
CA TYR A 116 -14.20 7.69 -3.10
C TYR A 116 -12.70 7.73 -2.84
N ILE A 117 -12.28 8.00 -1.60
CA ILE A 117 -10.86 8.16 -1.20
C ILE A 117 -10.38 7.10 -0.21
N GLY A 118 -11.18 6.07 0.06
CA GLY A 118 -10.87 4.95 0.95
C GLY A 118 -11.02 5.25 2.44
N SER A 119 -10.55 6.41 2.91
CA SER A 119 -10.71 6.85 4.31
C SER A 119 -10.71 8.38 4.43
N THR A 120 -11.11 8.90 5.59
CA THR A 120 -11.01 10.34 5.93
C THR A 120 -9.82 10.65 6.84
N GLY A 121 -8.90 9.70 6.98
CA GLY A 121 -7.63 9.89 7.69
C GLY A 121 -6.50 10.26 6.73
N LEU A 122 -5.28 10.13 7.23
CA LEU A 122 -4.04 10.46 6.51
C LEU A 122 -3.94 9.80 5.13
N ARG A 123 -4.34 8.52 5.02
CA ARG A 123 -4.34 7.79 3.73
C ARG A 123 -5.22 8.46 2.68
N GLY A 124 -6.44 8.85 3.04
CA GLY A 124 -7.36 9.52 2.12
C GLY A 124 -6.92 10.94 1.79
N LEU A 125 -6.29 11.63 2.74
CA LEU A 125 -5.71 12.95 2.52
C LEU A 125 -4.60 12.91 1.46
N HIS A 126 -3.65 11.97 1.57
CA HIS A 126 -2.62 11.79 0.55
C HIS A 126 -3.19 11.31 -0.78
N HIS A 127 -4.29 10.56 -0.76
CA HIS A 127 -4.98 10.14 -1.98
C HIS A 127 -5.50 11.31 -2.81
N LEU A 128 -5.90 12.44 -2.19
CA LEU A 128 -6.27 13.65 -2.93
C LEU A 128 -5.10 14.19 -3.76
N VAL A 129 -3.89 14.19 -3.17
CA VAL A 129 -2.65 14.59 -3.86
C VAL A 129 -2.36 13.63 -5.01
N PHE A 130 -2.50 12.32 -4.77
CA PHE A 130 -2.25 11.29 -5.79
C PHE A 130 -3.19 11.41 -6.98
N GLU A 131 -4.47 11.74 -6.79
CA GLU A 131 -5.41 11.91 -7.91
C GLU A 131 -5.04 13.08 -8.83
N ILE A 132 -4.56 14.21 -8.29
CA ILE A 132 -4.08 15.32 -9.14
C ILE A 132 -2.75 14.94 -9.79
N LEU A 133 -1.83 14.34 -9.02
CA LEU A 133 -0.52 13.94 -9.52
C LEU A 133 -0.63 12.92 -10.65
N ASP A 134 -1.46 11.88 -10.50
CA ASP A 134 -1.67 10.85 -11.51
C ASP A 134 -2.25 11.46 -12.80
N ASN A 135 -3.10 12.50 -12.72
CA ASN A 135 -3.57 13.22 -13.91
C ASN A 135 -2.43 13.97 -14.64
N ALA A 136 -1.50 14.58 -13.90
CA ALA A 136 -0.31 15.21 -14.47
C ALA A 136 0.65 14.17 -15.07
N ILE A 137 0.76 12.98 -14.46
CA ILE A 137 1.50 11.84 -15.03
C ILE A 137 0.87 11.37 -16.34
N ASP A 138 -0.46 11.33 -16.45
CA ASP A 138 -1.13 10.94 -17.69
C ASP A 138 -0.81 11.92 -18.85
N GLU A 139 -0.61 13.22 -18.59
CA GLU A 139 -0.10 14.17 -19.60
C GLU A 139 1.35 13.86 -20.02
N ALA A 140 2.20 13.48 -19.06
CA ALA A 140 3.57 13.08 -19.34
C ALA A 140 3.63 11.77 -20.15
N GLN A 141 2.81 10.77 -19.80
CA GLN A 141 2.72 9.50 -20.52
C GLN A 141 2.19 9.64 -21.94
N ALA A 142 1.34 10.64 -22.18
CA ALA A 142 0.89 11.02 -23.52
C ALA A 142 1.96 11.80 -24.31
N GLY A 143 3.11 12.13 -23.71
CA GLY A 143 4.23 12.80 -24.36
C GLY A 143 4.13 14.33 -24.38
N PHE A 144 3.22 14.91 -23.61
CA PHE A 144 2.98 16.36 -23.61
C PHE A 144 3.60 17.10 -22.43
N ALA A 145 3.84 16.42 -21.31
CA ALA A 145 4.51 17.01 -20.15
C ALA A 145 5.90 16.39 -19.94
N SER A 146 6.86 17.23 -19.55
CA SER A 146 8.24 16.84 -19.21
C SER A 146 8.63 17.24 -17.79
N LYS A 147 7.82 18.07 -17.13
CA LYS A 147 8.08 18.57 -15.79
C LYS A 147 6.80 18.67 -14.97
N ILE A 148 6.86 18.20 -13.73
CA ILE A 148 5.81 18.37 -12.73
C ILE A 148 6.41 18.97 -11.46
N ASP A 149 5.80 20.02 -10.94
CA ASP A 149 6.21 20.66 -9.68
C ASP A 149 5.12 20.44 -8.63
N VAL A 150 5.48 19.80 -7.52
CA VAL A 150 4.60 19.56 -6.36
C VAL A 150 5.09 20.42 -5.19
N ILE A 151 4.21 21.25 -4.64
CA ILE A 151 4.55 22.18 -3.55
C ILE A 151 3.58 21.94 -2.39
N LEU A 152 4.14 21.69 -1.20
CA LEU A 152 3.42 21.63 0.07
C LEU A 152 3.64 22.97 0.79
N TYR A 153 2.57 23.71 1.04
CA TYR A 153 2.63 25.05 1.63
C TYR A 153 2.47 25.03 3.16
N PRO A 154 2.90 26.09 3.88
CA PRO A 154 2.71 26.21 5.34
C PRO A 154 1.25 26.38 5.78
N ASP A 155 0.32 26.65 4.85
CA ASP A 155 -1.11 26.78 5.09
C ASP A 155 -1.88 25.47 4.86
N ASP A 156 -1.17 24.33 4.88
CA ASP A 156 -1.64 22.97 4.60
C ASP A 156 -2.21 22.75 3.18
N SER A 157 -2.08 23.73 2.29
CA SER A 157 -2.44 23.55 0.89
C SER A 157 -1.35 22.84 0.09
N VAL A 158 -1.78 22.25 -1.03
CA VAL A 158 -0.86 21.63 -1.98
C VAL A 158 -1.16 22.14 -3.37
N SER A 159 -0.11 22.51 -4.10
CA SER A 159 -0.19 22.77 -5.54
C SER A 159 0.57 21.73 -6.34
N ILE A 160 -0.03 21.28 -7.43
CA ILE A 160 0.62 20.46 -8.44
C ILE A 160 0.52 21.20 -9.77
N THR A 161 1.67 21.43 -10.41
CA THR A 161 1.78 22.12 -11.69
C THR A 161 2.44 21.21 -12.70
N ASP A 162 1.80 20.99 -13.85
CA ASP A 162 2.39 20.34 -15.02
C ASP A 162 2.67 21.37 -16.12
N ASN A 163 3.53 20.98 -17.07
CA ASN A 163 3.76 21.70 -18.32
C ASN A 163 3.15 20.98 -19.54
N GLY A 164 2.03 20.28 -19.35
CA GLY A 164 1.31 19.57 -20.41
C GLY A 164 0.43 20.49 -21.26
N ARG A 165 -0.59 19.93 -21.92
CA ARG A 165 -1.47 20.69 -22.85
C ARG A 165 -2.42 21.69 -22.18
N GLY A 166 -2.61 21.57 -20.87
CA GLY A 166 -3.63 22.30 -20.13
C GLY A 166 -5.04 21.74 -20.32
N ILE A 167 -5.85 21.73 -19.24
CA ILE A 167 -7.25 21.29 -19.30
C ILE A 167 -8.04 22.15 -20.32
N PRO A 168 -8.88 21.57 -21.20
CA PRO A 168 -9.70 22.33 -22.13
C PRO A 168 -10.62 23.35 -21.44
N THR A 169 -10.71 24.56 -21.99
CA THR A 169 -11.47 25.69 -21.42
C THR A 169 -12.66 26.15 -22.28
N ASP A 170 -12.82 25.55 -23.46
CA ASP A 170 -13.95 25.74 -24.37
C ASP A 170 -15.29 25.32 -23.75
N LEU A 171 -16.40 25.76 -24.33
CA LEU A 171 -17.73 25.39 -23.88
C LEU A 171 -18.04 23.94 -24.20
N HIS A 172 -18.33 23.14 -23.19
CA HIS A 172 -18.72 21.75 -23.34
C HIS A 172 -20.14 21.63 -23.91
N PRO A 173 -20.38 20.83 -24.96
CA PRO A 173 -21.63 20.86 -25.73
C PRO A 173 -22.87 20.43 -24.94
N ALA A 174 -22.72 19.52 -23.97
CA ALA A 174 -23.84 18.99 -23.18
C ALA A 174 -24.14 19.83 -21.93
N THR A 175 -23.11 20.23 -21.19
CA THR A 175 -23.26 20.96 -19.90
C THR A 175 -23.41 22.46 -20.09
N LYS A 176 -23.05 22.99 -21.27
CA LYS A 176 -23.04 24.42 -21.61
C LYS A 176 -22.18 25.29 -20.68
N LYS A 177 -21.30 24.65 -19.91
CA LYS A 177 -20.28 25.26 -19.05
C LYS A 177 -18.90 25.11 -19.71
N SER A 178 -17.88 25.77 -19.20
CA SER A 178 -16.51 25.47 -19.66
C SER A 178 -16.19 23.99 -19.40
N SER A 179 -15.38 23.40 -20.27
CA SER A 179 -14.88 22.03 -20.12
C SER A 179 -14.13 21.88 -18.79
N LEU A 180 -13.40 22.93 -18.37
CA LEU A 180 -12.77 23.03 -17.05
C LEU A 180 -13.78 22.91 -15.90
N GLU A 181 -14.85 23.70 -15.89
CA GLU A 181 -15.87 23.62 -14.86
C GLU A 181 -16.60 22.27 -14.89
N THR A 182 -16.81 21.72 -16.08
CA THR A 182 -17.47 20.42 -16.26
C THR A 182 -16.68 19.30 -15.58
N VAL A 183 -15.36 19.19 -15.82
CA VAL A 183 -14.54 18.13 -15.20
C VAL A 183 -14.36 18.30 -13.69
N LEU A 184 -14.55 19.52 -13.16
CA LEU A 184 -14.43 19.82 -11.73
C LEU A 184 -15.75 19.69 -10.96
N THR A 185 -16.90 19.75 -11.63
CA THR A 185 -18.22 19.81 -10.97
C THR A 185 -19.15 18.64 -11.30
N VAL A 186 -18.82 17.83 -12.31
CA VAL A 186 -19.63 16.69 -12.75
C VAL A 186 -18.84 15.39 -12.57
N LEU A 187 -19.43 14.44 -11.84
CA LEU A 187 -18.87 13.09 -11.71
C LEU A 187 -18.88 12.38 -13.07
N HIS A 188 -17.86 11.59 -13.34
CA HIS A 188 -17.71 10.84 -14.59
C HIS A 188 -17.58 11.73 -15.84
N ALA A 189 -17.08 12.95 -15.67
CA ALA A 189 -16.76 13.85 -16.78
C ALA A 189 -15.25 13.89 -17.00
N GLY A 190 -14.80 13.55 -18.22
CA GLY A 190 -13.37 13.57 -18.55
C GLY A 190 -13.08 13.13 -19.98
N GLY A 191 -11.93 13.54 -20.50
CA GLY A 191 -11.47 13.16 -21.85
C GLY A 191 -10.93 11.74 -21.97
N LYS A 192 -10.96 10.97 -20.88
CA LYS A 192 -10.30 9.64 -20.73
C LYS A 192 -11.21 8.45 -21.06
N PHE A 193 -12.49 8.70 -21.40
CA PHE A 193 -13.49 7.66 -21.69
C PHE A 193 -13.68 7.31 -23.18
N GLY A 194 -13.02 8.03 -24.09
CA GLY A 194 -13.28 7.94 -25.54
C GLY A 194 -12.63 6.76 -26.27
N GLY A 195 -11.98 5.81 -25.59
CA GLY A 195 -11.21 4.74 -26.23
C GLY A 195 -10.23 5.29 -27.27
N SER A 196 -10.27 4.79 -28.51
CA SER A 196 -9.42 5.25 -29.62
C SER A 196 -9.61 6.71 -30.04
N SER A 197 -10.70 7.36 -29.62
CA SER A 197 -10.99 8.78 -29.85
C SER A 197 -10.66 9.69 -28.66
N SER A 198 -10.15 9.11 -27.57
CA SER A 198 -9.71 9.86 -26.40
C SER A 198 -8.37 10.58 -26.66
N GLY A 199 -8.14 11.69 -25.96
CA GLY A 199 -6.87 12.42 -26.01
C GLY A 199 -5.70 11.70 -25.33
N TYR A 200 -5.89 10.46 -24.87
CA TYR A 200 -4.92 9.65 -24.13
C TYR A 200 -4.97 8.18 -24.60
N THR A 201 -3.91 7.71 -25.26
CA THR A 201 -3.82 6.29 -25.68
C THR A 201 -3.60 5.34 -24.50
N VAL A 202 -2.98 5.82 -23.42
CA VAL A 202 -2.72 5.10 -22.17
C VAL A 202 -2.93 6.09 -21.02
N SER A 203 -3.69 5.69 -20.00
CA SER A 203 -3.95 6.55 -18.84
C SER A 203 -4.33 5.70 -17.62
N GLY A 204 -3.89 6.12 -16.42
CA GLY A 204 -4.32 5.54 -15.15
C GLY A 204 -5.69 6.04 -14.69
N GLY A 205 -6.10 7.25 -15.09
CA GLY A 205 -7.36 7.89 -14.71
C GLY A 205 -8.59 7.42 -15.50
N LEU A 206 -9.21 6.30 -15.14
CA LEU A 206 -10.30 5.71 -15.95
C LEU A 206 -11.72 6.14 -15.59
N HIS A 207 -11.91 6.69 -14.38
CA HIS A 207 -13.26 6.86 -13.83
C HIS A 207 -13.82 8.28 -13.98
N GLY A 208 -12.98 9.27 -14.35
CA GLY A 208 -13.36 10.68 -14.49
C GLY A 208 -13.98 11.30 -13.24
N VAL A 209 -13.53 10.84 -12.07
CA VAL A 209 -14.08 11.23 -10.76
C VAL A 209 -13.03 11.92 -9.89
N GLY A 210 -11.74 11.58 -10.05
CA GLY A 210 -10.64 12.04 -9.18
C GLY A 210 -10.63 13.54 -8.91
N LEU A 211 -10.51 14.36 -9.95
CA LEU A 211 -10.40 15.81 -9.79
C LEU A 211 -11.66 16.44 -9.16
N SER A 212 -12.84 15.96 -9.54
CA SER A 212 -14.12 16.41 -8.95
C SER A 212 -14.25 16.02 -7.46
N VAL A 213 -13.69 14.89 -7.05
CA VAL A 213 -13.64 14.48 -5.63
C VAL A 213 -12.71 15.38 -4.84
N VAL A 214 -11.54 15.73 -5.39
CA VAL A 214 -10.65 16.70 -4.74
C VAL A 214 -11.35 18.04 -4.56
N ASN A 215 -12.06 18.52 -5.57
CA ASN A 215 -12.87 19.73 -5.46
C ASN A 215 -13.97 19.63 -4.40
N ALA A 216 -14.72 18.52 -4.37
CA ALA A 216 -15.78 18.30 -3.38
C ALA A 216 -15.27 18.31 -1.93
N LEU A 217 -14.06 17.77 -1.73
CA LEU A 217 -13.41 17.60 -0.43
C LEU A 217 -12.39 18.71 -0.13
N SER A 218 -12.42 19.80 -0.89
CA SER A 218 -11.68 21.03 -0.60
C SER A 218 -12.52 21.99 0.26
N GLU A 219 -11.84 22.83 1.03
CA GLU A 219 -12.42 23.74 2.02
C GLU A 219 -13.39 24.80 1.43
N THR A 220 -14.08 25.51 2.33
CA THR A 220 -15.01 26.57 1.97
C THR A 220 -14.30 27.90 1.78
N MET A 221 -14.64 28.60 0.71
CA MET A 221 -14.28 30.00 0.56
C MET A 221 -15.14 30.88 1.49
N PHE A 222 -14.59 31.42 2.56
CA PHE A 222 -15.25 32.44 3.38
C PHE A 222 -14.83 33.85 2.93
N SER A 223 -15.76 34.56 2.28
CA SER A 223 -15.60 35.99 2.00
C SER A 223 -16.12 36.80 3.19
N VAL A 224 -15.22 37.30 4.05
CA VAL A 224 -15.55 38.28 5.08
C VAL A 224 -14.72 39.54 4.84
N ALA A 225 -15.36 40.65 4.48
CA ALA A 225 -14.71 41.96 4.34
C ALA A 225 -14.54 42.64 5.71
N PRO A 226 -13.54 43.52 5.94
CA PRO A 226 -12.30 43.74 5.20
C PRO A 226 -11.08 43.58 6.12
N VAL A 227 -10.85 42.40 6.73
CA VAL A 227 -9.61 42.13 7.46
C VAL A 227 -9.29 40.63 7.32
N HIS A 228 -8.46 40.27 6.35
CA HIS A 228 -8.00 38.90 6.05
C HIS A 228 -9.06 37.94 5.48
N CYS A 229 -9.28 38.04 4.17
CA CYS A 229 -10.01 37.03 3.40
C CYS A 229 -9.23 35.71 3.46
N HIS A 230 -9.72 34.71 4.20
CA HIS A 230 -9.19 33.35 4.11
C HIS A 230 -9.79 32.72 2.85
N MET A 231 -9.10 32.91 1.72
CA MET A 231 -9.44 32.32 0.42
C MET A 231 -9.01 30.85 0.36
N GLN A 232 -9.54 30.02 1.27
CA GLN A 232 -9.24 28.59 1.32
C GLN A 232 -10.27 27.85 0.46
N ALA A 233 -9.88 27.49 -0.76
CA ALA A 233 -10.75 26.91 -1.78
C ALA A 233 -9.90 26.19 -2.82
N LEU A 234 -10.48 25.43 -3.74
CA LEU A 234 -9.71 24.90 -4.87
C LEU A 234 -9.50 25.99 -5.92
N GLU A 235 -8.25 26.24 -6.29
CA GLU A 235 -7.85 27.19 -7.34
C GLU A 235 -7.26 26.44 -8.52
N VAL A 236 -7.72 26.76 -9.73
CA VAL A 236 -7.16 26.22 -10.97
C VAL A 236 -6.68 27.33 -11.87
N THR A 237 -5.44 27.21 -12.32
CA THR A 237 -4.84 28.04 -13.36
C THR A 237 -4.48 27.16 -14.55
N VAL A 238 -4.96 27.51 -15.75
CA VAL A 238 -4.64 26.82 -16.99
C VAL A 238 -3.91 27.78 -17.93
N TRP A 239 -2.76 27.37 -18.46
CA TRP A 239 -2.08 28.07 -19.53
C TRP A 239 -2.31 27.31 -20.83
N ARG A 240 -2.98 27.95 -21.80
CA ARG A 240 -3.29 27.33 -23.10
C ARG A 240 -3.54 28.39 -24.16
N GLY A 241 -2.94 28.21 -25.34
CA GLY A 241 -3.15 29.11 -26.49
C GLY A 241 -2.75 30.56 -26.21
N GLY A 242 -1.64 30.79 -25.50
CA GLY A 242 -1.13 32.11 -25.15
C GLY A 242 -1.98 32.89 -24.13
N LYS A 243 -2.93 32.22 -23.47
CA LYS A 243 -3.80 32.80 -22.43
C LYS A 243 -3.66 32.04 -21.13
N GLU A 244 -3.83 32.77 -20.04
CA GLU A 244 -4.01 32.22 -18.70
C GLU A 244 -5.49 32.29 -18.34
N TYR A 245 -6.04 31.17 -17.90
CA TYR A 245 -7.39 31.03 -17.42
C TYR A 245 -7.38 30.71 -15.94
N GLN A 246 -8.24 31.37 -15.16
CA GLN A 246 -8.34 31.12 -13.72
C GLN A 246 -9.79 30.91 -13.29
N GLN A 247 -9.99 29.93 -12.40
CA GLN A 247 -11.30 29.69 -11.77
C GLN A 247 -11.11 29.15 -10.35
N ARG A 248 -12.00 29.56 -9.45
CA ARG A 248 -12.02 29.13 -8.05
C ARG A 248 -13.27 28.32 -7.74
N TYR A 249 -13.12 27.39 -6.80
CA TYR A 249 -14.18 26.49 -6.37
C TYR A 249 -14.20 26.32 -4.86
N SER A 250 -15.40 26.14 -4.30
CA SER A 250 -15.63 25.93 -2.87
C SER A 250 -16.54 24.72 -2.70
N ARG A 251 -16.07 23.68 -2.00
CA ARG A 251 -16.84 22.46 -1.73
C ARG A 251 -17.52 21.86 -2.98
N GLY A 252 -16.81 21.80 -4.10
CA GLY A 252 -17.33 21.25 -5.36
C GLY A 252 -18.12 22.23 -6.23
N LYS A 253 -18.32 23.49 -5.80
CA LYS A 253 -19.09 24.51 -6.55
C LYS A 253 -18.19 25.61 -7.08
N ALA A 254 -18.36 26.00 -8.34
CA ALA A 254 -17.66 27.16 -8.90
C ALA A 254 -18.12 28.45 -8.20
N VAL A 255 -17.17 29.24 -7.67
CA VAL A 255 -17.45 30.50 -6.96
C VAL A 255 -17.14 31.74 -7.79
N THR A 256 -16.30 31.59 -8.82
CA THR A 256 -16.02 32.64 -9.80
C THR A 256 -16.35 32.16 -11.21
N ALA A 257 -16.69 33.11 -12.08
CA ALA A 257 -16.65 32.84 -13.52
C ALA A 257 -15.21 32.56 -13.96
N LEU A 258 -15.05 31.85 -15.08
CA LEU A 258 -13.76 31.62 -15.71
C LEU A 258 -13.20 32.95 -16.22
N THR A 259 -12.14 33.46 -15.59
CA THR A 259 -11.44 34.66 -16.07
C THR A 259 -10.36 34.24 -17.05
N SER A 260 -10.09 35.10 -18.05
CA SER A 260 -9.02 34.87 -19.01
C SER A 260 -8.20 36.14 -19.21
N ARG A 261 -6.87 36.03 -19.16
CA ARG A 261 -5.94 37.11 -19.49
C ARG A 261 -4.92 36.64 -20.51
N SER A 262 -4.54 37.51 -21.44
CA SER A 262 -3.44 37.22 -22.37
C SER A 262 -2.12 37.19 -21.62
N LEU A 263 -1.26 36.22 -21.93
CA LEU A 263 0.09 36.17 -21.39
C LEU A 263 0.97 37.22 -22.09
N SER A 264 2.01 37.67 -21.40
CA SER A 264 3.04 38.50 -22.03
C SER A 264 3.72 37.75 -23.17
N SER A 265 4.34 38.47 -24.11
CA SER A 265 5.04 37.85 -25.25
C SER A 265 6.07 36.80 -24.80
N GLU A 266 6.75 37.05 -23.68
CA GLU A 266 7.76 36.17 -23.09
C GLU A 266 7.18 34.86 -22.50
N LEU A 267 5.92 34.88 -22.08
CA LEU A 267 5.22 33.72 -21.49
C LEU A 267 4.20 33.10 -22.44
N SER A 268 4.13 33.58 -23.69
CA SER A 268 3.12 33.16 -24.66
C SER A 268 3.19 31.67 -25.04
N SER A 269 4.37 31.06 -24.89
CA SER A 269 4.61 29.62 -25.11
C SER A 269 4.36 28.76 -23.87
N ARG A 270 3.97 29.35 -22.73
CA ARG A 270 3.69 28.59 -21.51
C ARG A 270 2.40 27.80 -21.70
N GLU A 271 2.47 26.51 -21.42
CA GLU A 271 1.33 25.60 -21.40
C GLU A 271 1.32 24.81 -20.09
N GLY A 272 0.16 24.28 -19.72
CA GLY A 272 0.00 23.38 -18.58
C GLY A 272 -1.14 23.75 -17.65
N THR A 273 -1.25 23.01 -16.55
CA THR A 273 -2.24 23.24 -15.51
C THR A 273 -1.57 23.33 -14.14
N CYS A 274 -2.00 24.29 -13.32
CA CYS A 274 -1.71 24.34 -11.90
C CYS A 274 -3.02 24.20 -11.12
N ILE A 275 -3.05 23.23 -10.20
CA ILE A 275 -4.18 23.00 -9.30
C ILE A 275 -3.65 23.14 -7.89
N ARG A 276 -4.22 24.08 -7.13
CA ARG A 276 -3.95 24.27 -5.70
C ARG A 276 -5.22 24.00 -4.91
N PHE A 277 -5.14 23.19 -3.86
CA PHE A 277 -6.30 22.86 -3.04
C PHE A 277 -5.95 22.83 -1.54
N TRP A 278 -6.97 23.12 -0.73
CA TRP A 278 -6.93 23.10 0.74
C TRP A 278 -7.88 22.00 1.20
N PRO A 279 -7.40 20.95 1.89
CA PRO A 279 -8.26 19.88 2.39
C PRO A 279 -9.34 20.39 3.35
N ASP A 280 -10.59 19.95 3.20
CA ASP A 280 -11.70 20.40 4.07
C ASP A 280 -11.56 19.86 5.50
N THR A 281 -11.36 20.76 6.45
CA THR A 281 -11.20 20.45 7.89
C THR A 281 -12.46 19.81 8.52
N GLU A 282 -13.65 19.99 7.93
CA GLU A 282 -14.86 19.28 8.37
C GLU A 282 -14.85 17.80 7.99
N VAL A 283 -14.14 17.43 6.93
CA VAL A 283 -14.03 16.05 6.45
C VAL A 283 -12.82 15.37 7.09
N PHE A 284 -11.67 16.04 7.10
CA PHE A 284 -10.39 15.53 7.61
C PHE A 284 -10.16 15.99 9.05
N THR A 285 -10.93 15.42 9.98
CA THR A 285 -10.94 15.85 11.40
C THR A 285 -9.69 15.46 12.19
N THR A 286 -8.89 14.51 11.69
CA THR A 286 -7.68 14.04 12.39
C THR A 286 -6.47 14.91 12.10
N THR A 287 -6.26 15.29 10.83
CA THR A 287 -5.15 16.14 10.38
C THR A 287 -5.39 16.58 8.94
N THR A 288 -4.94 17.79 8.61
CA THR A 288 -4.83 18.33 7.26
C THR A 288 -3.38 18.34 6.75
N GLN A 289 -2.41 17.97 7.60
CA GLN A 289 -1.00 18.02 7.25
C GLN A 289 -0.61 16.85 6.35
N ILE A 290 -0.09 17.20 5.17
CA ILE A 290 0.40 16.23 4.20
C ILE A 290 1.86 15.89 4.51
N GLU A 291 2.16 14.59 4.51
CA GLU A 291 3.47 14.10 4.93
C GLU A 291 4.44 14.09 3.76
N TYR A 292 5.52 14.86 3.89
CA TYR A 292 6.56 14.98 2.87
C TYR A 292 7.11 13.61 2.42
N ASN A 293 7.47 12.74 3.37
CA ASN A 293 8.09 11.45 3.05
C ASN A 293 7.17 10.52 2.27
N THR A 294 5.86 10.56 2.54
CA THR A 294 4.87 9.74 1.85
C THR A 294 4.69 10.20 0.41
N ILE A 295 4.59 11.52 0.19
CA ILE A 295 4.54 12.11 -1.15
C ILE A 295 5.85 11.89 -1.91
N ALA A 296 7.00 12.10 -1.25
CA ALA A 296 8.33 11.86 -1.81
C ALA A 296 8.52 10.41 -2.25
N GLY A 297 8.02 9.44 -1.46
CA GLY A 297 8.01 8.03 -1.82
C GLY A 297 7.26 7.79 -3.13
N ARG A 298 6.01 8.27 -3.23
CA ARG A 298 5.19 8.11 -4.44
C ARG A 298 5.78 8.81 -5.66
N ILE A 299 6.29 10.04 -5.50
CA ILE A 299 6.94 10.79 -6.58
C ILE A 299 8.17 10.04 -7.09
N ARG A 300 9.00 9.48 -6.19
CA ARG A 300 10.17 8.69 -6.58
C ARG A 300 9.77 7.48 -7.42
N GLU A 301 8.73 6.75 -7.02
CA GLU A 301 8.20 5.63 -7.83
C GLU A 301 7.78 6.10 -9.22
N LEU A 302 7.02 7.20 -9.30
CA LEU A 302 6.53 7.76 -10.56
C LEU A 302 7.67 8.23 -11.47
N ALA A 303 8.74 8.80 -10.92
CA ALA A 303 9.91 9.23 -11.67
C ALA A 303 10.69 8.02 -12.26
N PHE A 304 10.79 6.90 -11.53
CA PHE A 304 11.36 5.67 -12.08
C PHE A 304 10.52 5.06 -13.20
N LEU A 305 9.19 5.18 -13.13
CA LEU A 305 8.26 4.66 -14.13
C LEU A 305 8.21 5.50 -15.41
N ASN A 306 8.72 6.73 -15.36
CA ASN A 306 8.67 7.71 -16.44
C ASN A 306 10.07 8.34 -16.61
N PRO A 307 11.00 7.68 -17.33
CA PRO A 307 12.43 8.04 -17.35
C PRO A 307 12.74 9.41 -17.98
N GLU A 308 11.78 10.00 -18.70
CA GLU A 308 11.91 11.32 -19.35
C GLU A 308 11.27 12.45 -18.53
N LEU A 309 10.68 12.13 -17.37
CA LEU A 309 9.92 13.07 -16.56
C LEU A 309 10.73 13.55 -15.36
N THR A 310 10.82 14.87 -15.20
CA THR A 310 11.33 15.48 -13.98
C THR A 310 10.17 15.84 -13.04
N ILE A 311 10.21 15.34 -11.81
CA ILE A 311 9.24 15.71 -10.77
C ILE A 311 9.98 16.41 -9.64
N THR A 312 9.53 17.60 -9.24
CA THR A 312 10.06 18.29 -8.06
C THR A 312 9.06 18.23 -6.91
N LEU A 313 9.57 18.07 -5.70
CA LEU A 313 8.81 18.19 -4.46
C LEU A 313 9.44 19.27 -3.61
N THR A 314 8.66 20.29 -3.28
CA THR A 314 9.08 21.38 -2.40
C THR A 314 8.14 21.44 -1.21
N LYS A 315 8.69 21.39 0.02
CA LYS A 315 7.98 21.80 1.23
C LYS A 315 8.42 23.22 1.55
N GLU A 316 7.53 24.16 1.34
CA GLU A 316 7.77 25.55 1.70
C GLU A 316 7.72 25.71 3.23
N ASP A 317 8.51 26.65 3.71
CA ASP A 317 8.53 27.10 5.08
C ASP A 317 8.57 28.63 5.09
N LYS A 318 8.13 29.25 6.18
CA LYS A 318 8.22 30.72 6.34
C LYS A 318 9.67 31.17 6.42
N ASP A 319 10.55 30.31 6.91
CA ASP A 319 11.98 30.51 6.92
C ASP A 319 12.62 29.84 5.67
N PRO A 320 13.23 30.62 4.76
CA PRO A 320 13.89 30.09 3.57
C PRO A 320 14.95 29.01 3.86
N GLU A 321 15.59 29.03 5.02
CA GLU A 321 16.60 28.03 5.39
C GLU A 321 16.00 26.64 5.66
N ASN A 322 14.70 26.57 5.97
CA ASN A 322 13.99 25.33 6.28
C ASN A 322 13.23 24.75 5.08
N VAL A 323 13.28 25.39 3.92
CA VAL A 323 12.65 24.90 2.69
C VAL A 323 13.29 23.58 2.27
N GLN A 324 12.50 22.52 2.22
CA GLN A 324 12.97 21.21 1.77
C GLN A 324 12.61 21.04 0.30
N ARG A 325 13.62 20.92 -0.57
CA ARG A 325 13.42 20.70 -2.00
C ARG A 325 14.11 19.41 -2.44
N SER A 326 13.40 18.59 -3.18
CA SER A 326 13.92 17.38 -3.81
C SER A 326 13.50 17.33 -5.28
N GLU A 327 14.41 16.88 -6.13
CA GLU A 327 14.19 16.71 -7.56
C GLU A 327 14.43 15.25 -7.92
N TYR A 328 13.51 14.68 -8.70
CA TYR A 328 13.51 13.27 -9.07
C TYR A 328 13.52 13.16 -10.60
N PHE A 329 14.58 12.56 -11.12
CA PHE A 329 14.76 12.27 -12.54
C PHE A 329 15.65 11.03 -12.65
N TYR A 330 15.15 9.97 -13.29
CA TYR A 330 15.82 8.67 -13.35
C TYR A 330 15.80 8.12 -14.77
N ALA A 331 16.79 8.52 -15.57
CA ALA A 331 16.86 8.16 -16.99
C ALA A 331 16.98 6.65 -17.23
N GLY A 332 17.56 5.89 -16.30
CA GLY A 332 17.63 4.42 -16.38
C GLY A 332 16.34 3.69 -15.97
N GLY A 333 15.28 4.43 -15.62
CA GLY A 333 13.94 3.88 -15.39
C GLY A 333 13.90 2.73 -14.38
N LEU A 334 13.27 1.62 -14.77
CA LEU A 334 13.11 0.45 -13.89
C LEU A 334 14.44 -0.21 -13.48
N LEU A 335 15.49 -0.12 -14.30
CA LEU A 335 16.80 -0.65 -13.96
C LEU A 335 17.39 0.08 -12.75
N GLU A 336 17.29 1.41 -12.73
CA GLU A 336 17.69 2.20 -11.56
C GLU A 336 16.79 1.94 -10.37
N TYR A 337 15.50 1.69 -10.60
CA TYR A 337 14.57 1.40 -9.51
C TYR A 337 14.93 0.11 -8.77
N VAL A 338 15.20 -0.97 -9.51
CA VAL A 338 15.63 -2.25 -8.91
C VAL A 338 16.97 -2.09 -8.19
N ARG A 339 17.92 -1.33 -8.75
CA ARG A 339 19.19 -1.01 -8.06
C ARG A 339 18.95 -0.27 -6.75
N TRP A 340 18.05 0.71 -6.75
CA TRP A 340 17.69 1.47 -5.55
C TRP A 340 17.06 0.56 -4.48
N LEU A 341 16.13 -0.33 -4.87
CA LEU A 341 15.49 -1.32 -3.99
C LEU A 341 16.45 -2.39 -3.43
N ASN A 342 17.62 -2.54 -4.06
CA ASN A 342 18.64 -3.50 -3.67
C ASN A 342 19.91 -2.83 -3.12
N SER A 343 19.84 -1.53 -2.79
CA SER A 343 20.99 -0.76 -2.31
C SER A 343 21.62 -1.32 -1.01
N ASP A 344 20.84 -2.05 -0.21
CA ASP A 344 21.25 -2.68 1.04
C ASP A 344 21.47 -4.21 0.93
N LYS A 345 21.37 -4.79 -0.28
CA LYS A 345 21.46 -6.23 -0.55
C LYS A 345 22.71 -6.57 -1.36
N LYS A 346 23.09 -7.85 -1.37
CA LYS A 346 24.23 -8.36 -2.16
C LYS A 346 23.76 -8.99 -3.47
N PRO A 347 23.84 -8.28 -4.60
CA PRO A 347 23.37 -8.78 -5.89
C PRO A 347 24.21 -9.98 -6.36
N LEU A 348 23.55 -10.95 -7.01
CA LEU A 348 24.21 -12.08 -7.65
C LEU A 348 24.75 -11.74 -9.05
N HIS A 349 24.13 -10.77 -9.71
CA HIS A 349 24.45 -10.33 -11.06
C HIS A 349 23.98 -8.88 -11.24
N ASP A 350 24.38 -8.25 -12.34
CA ASP A 350 23.93 -6.91 -12.69
C ASP A 350 22.42 -6.86 -12.91
N THR A 351 21.80 -5.72 -12.61
CA THR A 351 20.37 -5.53 -12.86
C THR A 351 20.09 -5.62 -14.36
N VAL A 352 19.13 -6.46 -14.73
CA VAL A 352 18.75 -6.69 -16.12
C VAL A 352 17.27 -6.40 -16.34
N GLY A 353 16.91 -6.08 -17.56
CA GLY A 353 15.55 -5.72 -17.90
C GLY A 353 15.39 -5.39 -19.37
N PHE A 354 14.14 -5.30 -19.81
CA PHE A 354 13.79 -5.00 -21.19
C PHE A 354 12.51 -4.19 -21.26
N SER A 355 12.39 -3.44 -22.37
CA SER A 355 11.15 -2.77 -22.77
C SER A 355 10.72 -3.29 -24.13
N LYS A 356 9.45 -3.71 -24.27
CA LYS A 356 8.90 -4.25 -25.52
C LYS A 356 7.46 -3.78 -25.71
N VAL A 357 7.07 -3.50 -26.95
CA VAL A 357 5.70 -3.16 -27.31
C VAL A 357 5.12 -4.30 -28.15
N ILE A 358 4.02 -4.89 -27.70
CA ILE A 358 3.31 -5.97 -28.40
C ILE A 358 1.82 -5.69 -28.32
N GLU A 359 1.12 -5.75 -29.45
CA GLU A 359 -0.34 -5.52 -29.51
C GLU A 359 -0.79 -4.19 -28.87
N GLY A 360 0.05 -3.15 -28.96
CA GLY A 360 -0.20 -1.84 -28.35
C GLY A 360 0.01 -1.78 -26.83
N ILE A 361 0.37 -2.88 -26.19
CA ILE A 361 0.75 -2.95 -24.78
C ILE A 361 2.25 -2.75 -24.67
N THR A 362 2.70 -1.74 -23.93
CA THR A 362 4.11 -1.60 -23.58
C THR A 362 4.39 -2.38 -22.31
N ILE A 363 5.43 -3.20 -22.31
CA ILE A 363 5.90 -3.98 -21.17
C ILE A 363 7.30 -3.53 -20.86
N ASP A 364 7.52 -3.09 -19.64
CA ASP A 364 8.83 -2.76 -19.11
C ASP A 364 9.06 -3.61 -17.85
N VAL A 365 10.17 -4.35 -17.80
CA VAL A 365 10.51 -5.25 -16.71
C VAL A 365 11.97 -5.07 -16.36
N ALA A 366 12.26 -4.92 -15.07
CA ALA A 366 13.61 -5.01 -14.53
C ALA A 366 13.65 -6.00 -13.37
N LEU A 367 14.74 -6.75 -13.25
CA LEU A 367 14.90 -7.78 -12.25
C LEU A 367 16.36 -8.00 -11.83
N GLN A 368 16.53 -8.48 -10.60
CA GLN A 368 17.83 -8.84 -10.05
C GLN A 368 17.65 -9.82 -8.87
N TRP A 369 18.43 -10.89 -8.85
CA TRP A 369 18.52 -11.76 -7.66
C TRP A 369 19.63 -11.30 -6.73
N CYS A 370 19.38 -11.41 -5.42
CA CYS A 370 20.34 -11.14 -4.36
C CYS A 370 20.62 -12.41 -3.54
N SER A 371 21.89 -12.59 -3.15
CA SER A 371 22.34 -13.78 -2.43
C SER A 371 21.78 -13.87 -1.01
N ASP A 372 21.71 -12.73 -0.32
CA ASP A 372 21.36 -12.56 1.09
C ASP A 372 19.88 -12.26 1.35
N ALA A 373 19.06 -12.25 0.31
CA ALA A 373 17.61 -12.12 0.41
C ALA A 373 16.92 -13.50 0.36
N TYR A 374 15.96 -13.72 1.27
CA TYR A 374 15.22 -14.99 1.42
C TYR A 374 13.73 -14.88 1.05
N SER A 375 13.30 -13.71 0.57
CA SER A 375 11.95 -13.43 0.07
C SER A 375 12.03 -12.77 -1.29
N ASP A 376 10.95 -12.86 -2.08
CA ASP A 376 10.79 -12.08 -3.30
C ASP A 376 10.18 -10.71 -3.04
N THR A 377 10.61 -9.72 -3.80
CA THR A 377 10.00 -8.38 -3.87
C THR A 377 9.57 -8.14 -5.31
N ILE A 378 8.29 -8.31 -5.60
CA ILE A 378 7.73 -8.09 -6.93
C ILE A 378 6.77 -6.90 -6.88
N LEU A 379 7.12 -5.82 -7.57
CA LEU A 379 6.30 -4.62 -7.67
C LEU A 379 5.68 -4.56 -9.08
N GLY A 380 4.36 -4.48 -9.15
CA GLY A 380 3.63 -4.34 -10.41
C GLY A 380 2.96 -2.99 -10.55
N TYR A 381 3.01 -2.46 -11.75
CA TYR A 381 2.40 -1.21 -12.15
C TYR A 381 1.62 -1.40 -13.45
N ALA A 382 0.44 -0.80 -13.53
CA ALA A 382 -0.35 -0.68 -14.75
C ALA A 382 -0.66 0.80 -14.96
N ASN A 383 -0.20 1.40 -16.06
CA ASN A 383 -0.33 2.83 -16.36
C ASN A 383 0.12 3.72 -15.19
N SER A 384 1.31 3.45 -14.64
CA SER A 384 1.88 4.09 -13.43
C SER A 384 1.09 3.95 -12.12
N ILE A 385 0.02 3.16 -12.10
CA ILE A 385 -0.74 2.82 -10.89
C ILE A 385 -0.20 1.54 -10.30
N ARG A 386 0.07 1.54 -8.99
CA ARG A 386 0.62 0.39 -8.28
C ARG A 386 -0.47 -0.65 -8.02
N THR A 387 -0.28 -1.87 -8.55
CA THR A 387 -1.21 -2.98 -8.37
C THR A 387 -0.81 -3.84 -7.16
N VAL A 388 -1.14 -3.36 -5.97
CA VAL A 388 -0.71 -3.95 -4.69
C VAL A 388 -1.23 -5.36 -4.44
N ASP A 389 -2.40 -5.70 -4.98
CA ASP A 389 -3.03 -7.03 -4.83
C ASP A 389 -2.63 -7.99 -5.96
N GLY A 390 -1.75 -7.55 -6.87
CA GLY A 390 -1.25 -8.35 -7.98
C GLY A 390 -1.97 -8.06 -9.29
N GLY A 391 -2.12 -9.07 -10.14
CA GLY A 391 -2.82 -8.94 -11.42
C GLY A 391 -2.18 -9.79 -12.51
N THR A 392 -2.82 -9.75 -13.67
CA THR A 392 -2.48 -10.60 -14.83
C THR A 392 -1.03 -10.42 -15.31
N HIS A 393 -0.49 -9.21 -15.26
CA HIS A 393 0.92 -8.89 -15.54
C HIS A 393 1.89 -9.56 -14.56
N ILE A 394 1.67 -9.42 -13.24
CA ILE A 394 2.52 -10.07 -12.22
C ILE A 394 2.45 -11.59 -12.33
N ASP A 395 1.24 -12.14 -12.54
CA ASP A 395 1.04 -13.58 -12.70
C ASP A 395 1.74 -14.12 -13.95
N GLY A 396 1.79 -13.34 -15.03
CA GLY A 396 2.58 -13.62 -16.22
C GLY A 396 4.06 -13.74 -15.92
N VAL A 397 4.64 -12.76 -15.21
CA VAL A 397 6.07 -12.80 -14.79
C VAL A 397 6.36 -14.03 -13.93
N LYS A 398 5.55 -14.29 -12.91
CA LYS A 398 5.74 -15.41 -11.98
C LYS A 398 5.71 -16.77 -12.69
N ALA A 399 4.76 -16.94 -13.61
CA ALA A 399 4.64 -18.16 -14.42
C ALA A 399 5.84 -18.33 -15.35
N SER A 400 6.22 -17.25 -16.05
CA SER A 400 7.33 -17.25 -17.01
C SER A 400 8.67 -17.58 -16.36
N LEU A 401 8.98 -16.94 -15.23
CA LEU A 401 10.20 -17.19 -14.45
C LEU A 401 10.31 -18.67 -14.05
N THR A 402 9.22 -19.21 -13.50
CA THR A 402 9.20 -20.59 -13.00
C THR A 402 9.42 -21.59 -14.14
N ARG A 403 8.73 -21.41 -15.28
CA ARG A 403 8.85 -22.28 -16.44
C ARG A 403 10.23 -22.19 -17.08
N THR A 404 10.72 -20.97 -17.32
CA THR A 404 11.98 -20.72 -18.02
C THR A 404 13.17 -21.27 -17.26
N LEU A 405 13.26 -21.00 -15.94
CA LEU A 405 14.38 -21.48 -15.13
C LEU A 405 14.37 -23.00 -14.93
N ASN A 406 13.20 -23.64 -14.82
CA ASN A 406 13.14 -25.11 -14.81
C ASN A 406 13.58 -25.72 -16.16
N ASN A 407 13.18 -25.12 -17.28
CA ASN A 407 13.57 -25.60 -18.61
C ASN A 407 15.08 -25.46 -18.84
N LEU A 408 15.65 -24.30 -18.51
CA LEU A 408 17.08 -24.06 -18.63
C LEU A 408 17.88 -24.93 -17.67
N GLY A 409 17.42 -25.12 -16.43
CA GLY A 409 18.09 -25.99 -15.46
C GLY A 409 18.12 -27.48 -15.85
N LYS A 410 17.10 -27.95 -16.56
CA LYS A 410 17.12 -29.30 -17.17
C LYS A 410 18.06 -29.37 -18.37
N LYS A 411 18.04 -28.35 -19.24
CA LYS A 411 18.92 -28.26 -20.42
C LYS A 411 20.41 -28.22 -20.04
N SER A 412 20.76 -27.51 -18.97
CA SER A 412 22.12 -27.43 -18.43
C SER A 412 22.53 -28.65 -17.58
N LYS A 413 21.62 -29.62 -17.36
CA LYS A 413 21.82 -30.83 -16.52
C LYS A 413 22.14 -30.54 -15.05
N ILE A 414 21.92 -29.31 -14.58
CA ILE A 414 22.06 -28.91 -13.18
C ILE A 414 20.92 -29.49 -12.35
N ILE A 415 19.72 -29.49 -12.92
CA ILE A 415 18.56 -30.19 -12.39
C ILE A 415 18.48 -31.53 -13.13
N LYS A 416 18.60 -32.64 -12.42
CA LYS A 416 18.46 -33.97 -13.04
C LYS A 416 16.98 -34.27 -13.29
N ASP A 417 16.66 -35.10 -14.28
CA ASP A 417 15.27 -35.46 -14.58
C ASP A 417 14.53 -36.18 -13.44
N LYS A 418 15.29 -36.80 -12.52
CA LYS A 418 14.75 -37.47 -11.32
C LYS A 418 14.60 -36.52 -10.12
N ASP A 419 15.14 -35.31 -10.21
CA ASP A 419 15.07 -34.35 -9.11
C ASP A 419 13.69 -33.68 -9.05
N ILE A 420 13.33 -33.24 -7.85
CA ILE A 420 12.09 -32.49 -7.63
C ILE A 420 12.17 -31.17 -8.39
N SER A 421 11.16 -30.88 -9.22
CA SER A 421 11.07 -29.62 -9.95
C SER A 421 11.03 -28.43 -8.99
N LEU A 422 11.68 -27.33 -9.36
CA LEU A 422 11.65 -26.10 -8.56
C LEU A 422 10.25 -25.48 -8.63
N SER A 423 9.64 -25.24 -7.47
CA SER A 423 8.41 -24.45 -7.37
C SER A 423 8.71 -22.98 -7.67
N GLY A 424 7.66 -22.20 -7.96
CA GLY A 424 7.82 -20.77 -8.20
C GLY A 424 8.36 -20.01 -6.99
N GLU A 425 8.08 -20.46 -5.76
CA GLU A 425 8.64 -19.85 -4.55
C GLU A 425 10.16 -20.04 -4.47
N HIS A 426 10.67 -21.22 -4.82
CA HIS A 426 12.11 -21.50 -4.80
C HIS A 426 12.85 -20.67 -5.85
N VAL A 427 12.25 -20.53 -7.04
CA VAL A 427 12.82 -19.78 -8.16
C VAL A 427 12.92 -18.28 -7.86
N ARG A 428 11.93 -17.74 -7.14
CA ARG A 428 11.86 -16.32 -6.83
C ARG A 428 12.56 -15.94 -5.52
N GLU A 429 13.07 -16.89 -4.74
CA GLU A 429 13.79 -16.56 -3.50
C GLU A 429 14.92 -15.56 -3.78
N GLY A 430 14.87 -14.41 -3.10
CA GLY A 430 15.82 -13.32 -3.25
C GLY A 430 15.72 -12.51 -4.54
N LEU A 431 14.66 -12.68 -5.32
CA LEU A 431 14.36 -11.89 -6.51
C LEU A 431 13.76 -10.54 -6.12
N THR A 432 14.33 -9.45 -6.64
CA THR A 432 13.64 -8.17 -6.76
C THR A 432 13.25 -7.97 -8.22
N CYS A 433 11.98 -7.74 -8.50
CA CYS A 433 11.45 -7.54 -9.84
C CYS A 433 10.46 -6.37 -9.83
N VAL A 434 10.60 -5.46 -10.80
CA VAL A 434 9.61 -4.42 -11.08
C VAL A 434 9.08 -4.65 -12.47
N ILE A 435 7.75 -4.69 -12.61
CA ILE A 435 7.05 -4.76 -13.90
C ILE A 435 6.10 -3.57 -14.02
N SER A 436 6.21 -2.85 -15.14
CA SER A 436 5.30 -1.80 -15.54
C SER A 436 4.68 -2.14 -16.88
N VAL A 437 3.35 -2.17 -16.96
CA VAL A 437 2.62 -2.34 -18.21
C VAL A 437 1.86 -1.06 -18.55
N LYS A 438 1.91 -0.64 -19.81
CA LYS A 438 1.09 0.44 -20.37
C LYS A 438 0.03 -0.21 -21.25
N VAL A 439 -1.21 -0.23 -20.75
CA VAL A 439 -2.36 -0.90 -21.37
C VAL A 439 -3.34 0.18 -21.84
N PRO A 440 -3.81 0.15 -23.10
CA PRO A 440 -4.76 1.15 -23.60
C PRO A 440 -6.13 1.13 -22.90
N ASN A 441 -6.69 -0.07 -22.69
CA ASN A 441 -7.97 -0.29 -22.02
C ASN A 441 -7.77 -1.17 -20.77
N PRO A 442 -7.19 -0.62 -19.68
CA PRO A 442 -6.97 -1.37 -18.46
C PRO A 442 -8.30 -1.65 -17.75
N GLU A 443 -8.48 -2.89 -17.31
CA GLU A 443 -9.59 -3.35 -16.48
C GLU A 443 -9.06 -3.73 -15.11
N PHE A 444 -9.64 -3.16 -14.06
CA PHE A 444 -9.27 -3.47 -12.67
C PHE A 444 -10.43 -4.19 -11.97
N GLU A 445 -10.12 -5.11 -11.06
CA GLU A 445 -11.14 -5.88 -10.30
C GLU A 445 -12.03 -4.98 -9.41
N GLY A 446 -11.64 -3.72 -9.18
CA GLY A 446 -12.44 -2.72 -8.46
C GLY A 446 -11.89 -1.30 -8.55
N GLN A 447 -12.64 -0.33 -8.00
CA GLN A 447 -12.35 1.11 -8.06
C GLN A 447 -10.98 1.48 -7.48
N THR A 448 -10.51 0.75 -6.47
CA THR A 448 -9.21 0.99 -5.83
C THR A 448 -8.03 0.67 -6.73
N LYS A 449 -8.26 0.12 -7.94
CA LYS A 449 -7.26 -0.19 -8.97
C LYS A 449 -6.09 -1.03 -8.45
N THR A 450 -6.36 -1.91 -7.49
CA THR A 450 -5.30 -2.67 -6.79
C THR A 450 -4.89 -3.93 -7.54
N ARG A 451 -5.72 -4.43 -8.46
CA ARG A 451 -5.47 -5.66 -9.21
C ARG A 451 -5.90 -5.54 -10.67
N LEU A 452 -4.97 -5.81 -11.60
CA LEU A 452 -5.22 -5.79 -13.05
C LEU A 452 -5.90 -7.09 -13.50
N GLY A 453 -6.98 -6.97 -14.27
CA GLY A 453 -7.85 -8.06 -14.70
C GLY A 453 -7.69 -8.50 -16.16
N ASN A 454 -7.05 -7.71 -17.02
CA ASN A 454 -6.90 -7.98 -18.46
C ASN A 454 -6.22 -9.34 -18.77
N PRO A 455 -6.93 -10.36 -19.26
CA PRO A 455 -6.34 -11.69 -19.51
C PRO A 455 -5.27 -11.72 -20.59
N GLU A 456 -5.38 -10.85 -21.60
CA GLU A 456 -4.44 -10.69 -22.71
C GLU A 456 -3.06 -10.26 -22.21
N VAL A 457 -3.01 -9.33 -21.24
CA VAL A 457 -1.76 -8.83 -20.66
C VAL A 457 -0.92 -9.97 -20.09
N ARG A 458 -1.55 -10.98 -19.47
CA ARG A 458 -0.84 -12.15 -18.93
C ARG A 458 -0.05 -12.89 -20.02
N ARG A 459 -0.67 -13.13 -21.19
CA ARG A 459 -0.05 -13.88 -22.29
C ARG A 459 1.14 -13.12 -22.87
N VAL A 460 0.96 -11.82 -23.10
CA VAL A 460 1.99 -10.98 -23.71
C VAL A 460 3.20 -10.83 -22.77
N VAL A 461 2.96 -10.62 -21.48
CA VAL A 461 4.03 -10.55 -20.47
C VAL A 461 4.75 -11.90 -20.33
N ASP A 462 4.01 -13.01 -20.24
CA ASP A 462 4.60 -14.34 -20.11
C ASP A 462 5.56 -14.66 -21.28
N ALA A 463 5.12 -14.40 -22.51
CA ALA A 463 5.93 -14.61 -23.71
C ALA A 463 7.17 -13.70 -23.76
N SER A 464 7.01 -12.41 -23.47
CA SER A 464 8.12 -11.44 -23.53
C SER A 464 9.20 -11.73 -22.49
N VAL A 465 8.79 -12.06 -21.26
CA VAL A 465 9.73 -12.43 -20.19
C VAL A 465 10.44 -13.75 -20.52
N GLN A 466 9.74 -14.72 -21.10
CA GLN A 466 10.35 -16.00 -21.47
C GLN A 466 11.41 -15.81 -22.54
N GLU A 467 11.10 -15.05 -23.59
CA GLU A 467 12.01 -14.76 -24.70
C GLU A 467 13.30 -14.09 -24.19
N TYR A 468 13.15 -12.95 -23.50
CA TYR A 468 14.29 -12.19 -22.99
C TYR A 468 15.14 -13.00 -22.00
N LEU A 469 14.49 -13.67 -21.04
CA LEU A 469 15.22 -14.40 -20.00
C LEU A 469 15.95 -15.63 -20.56
N THR A 470 15.37 -16.29 -21.56
CA THR A 470 16.03 -17.40 -22.25
C THR A 470 17.28 -16.92 -22.96
N GLU A 471 17.17 -15.85 -23.76
CA GLU A 471 18.31 -15.29 -24.48
C GLU A 471 19.42 -14.84 -23.52
N TYR A 472 19.07 -14.07 -22.50
CA TYR A 472 20.03 -13.56 -21.53
C TYR A 472 20.76 -14.69 -20.78
N LEU A 473 20.04 -15.68 -20.25
CA LEU A 473 20.65 -16.75 -19.46
C LEU A 473 21.42 -17.76 -20.30
N GLU A 474 21.12 -17.92 -21.59
CA GLU A 474 21.94 -18.72 -22.50
C GLU A 474 23.27 -18.04 -22.82
N LEU A 475 23.31 -16.71 -22.87
CA LEU A 475 24.54 -15.93 -23.05
C LEU A 475 25.36 -15.78 -21.76
N HIS A 476 24.73 -15.95 -20.60
CA HIS A 476 25.33 -15.78 -19.27
C HIS A 476 25.14 -17.04 -18.39
N PRO A 477 25.85 -18.15 -18.69
CA PRO A 477 25.70 -19.41 -17.96
C PRO A 477 26.15 -19.32 -16.49
N ASP A 478 27.11 -18.46 -16.17
CA ASP A 478 27.58 -18.19 -14.80
C ASP A 478 26.47 -17.57 -13.92
N VAL A 479 25.67 -16.68 -14.50
CA VAL A 479 24.50 -16.08 -13.84
C VAL A 479 23.40 -17.13 -13.66
N LEU A 480 23.13 -17.93 -14.69
CA LEU A 480 22.17 -19.03 -14.62
C LEU A 480 22.54 -20.02 -13.49
N ASP A 481 23.80 -20.44 -13.43
CA ASP A 481 24.31 -21.37 -12.41
C ASP A 481 24.14 -20.81 -11.00
N SER A 482 24.42 -19.51 -10.82
CA SER A 482 24.26 -18.81 -9.54
C SER A 482 22.80 -18.75 -9.09
N ILE A 483 21.88 -18.41 -10.01
CA ILE A 483 20.44 -18.36 -9.75
C ILE A 483 19.90 -19.76 -9.42
N LEU A 484 20.24 -20.77 -10.23
CA LEU A 484 19.78 -22.15 -10.01
C LEU A 484 20.35 -22.74 -8.73
N SER A 485 21.62 -22.46 -8.40
CA SER A 485 22.23 -22.88 -7.14
C SER A 485 21.48 -22.30 -5.94
N LYS A 486 21.10 -21.01 -6.00
CA LYS A 486 20.28 -20.38 -4.97
C LYS A 486 18.90 -21.04 -4.88
N ALA A 487 18.20 -21.24 -5.99
CA ALA A 487 16.88 -21.87 -6.00
C ALA A 487 16.92 -23.33 -5.49
N LEU A 488 17.96 -24.09 -5.80
CA LEU A 488 18.18 -25.44 -5.27
C LEU A 488 18.44 -25.42 -3.76
N ASN A 489 19.18 -24.43 -3.26
CA ASN A 489 19.38 -24.25 -1.83
C ASN A 489 18.06 -23.88 -1.12
N ALA A 490 17.24 -23.02 -1.73
CA ALA A 490 15.89 -22.72 -1.26
C ALA A 490 15.02 -23.97 -1.18
N LEU A 491 15.01 -24.81 -2.22
CA LEU A 491 14.31 -26.11 -2.23
C LEU A 491 14.81 -27.03 -1.10
N LYS A 492 16.13 -27.17 -0.93
CA LYS A 492 16.71 -27.98 0.15
C LYS A 492 16.31 -27.45 1.52
N ALA A 493 16.31 -26.13 1.71
CA ALA A 493 15.86 -25.49 2.94
C ALA A 493 14.37 -25.72 3.19
N ALA A 494 13.52 -25.60 2.17
CA ALA A 494 12.09 -25.88 2.26
C ALA A 494 11.79 -27.34 2.61
N LEU A 495 12.51 -28.30 2.02
CA LEU A 495 12.40 -29.72 2.36
C LEU A 495 12.90 -30.01 3.78
N ALA A 496 14.00 -29.38 4.20
CA ALA A 496 14.51 -29.47 5.56
C ALA A 496 13.50 -28.88 6.57
N ALA A 497 12.90 -27.73 6.25
CA ALA A 497 11.85 -27.10 7.04
C ALA A 497 10.62 -28.02 7.12
N LYS A 498 10.18 -28.61 6.01
CA LYS A 498 9.05 -29.58 6.01
C LYS A 498 9.33 -30.78 6.92
N ARG A 499 10.55 -31.36 6.84
CA ARG A 499 10.96 -32.46 7.75
C ARG A 499 11.03 -32.00 9.21
N ALA A 500 11.56 -30.80 9.47
CA ALA A 500 11.62 -30.26 10.82
C ALA A 500 10.21 -30.04 11.40
N ARG A 501 9.30 -29.47 10.60
CA ARG A 501 7.88 -29.31 10.95
C ARG A 501 7.21 -30.65 11.24
N GLU A 502 7.45 -31.66 10.41
CA GLU A 502 6.91 -33.00 10.61
C GLU A 502 7.47 -33.68 11.87
N LEU A 503 8.76 -33.51 12.17
CA LEU A 503 9.36 -33.98 13.42
C LEU A 503 8.76 -33.29 14.65
N VAL A 504 8.51 -31.98 14.58
CA VAL A 504 7.81 -31.24 15.66
C VAL A 504 6.38 -31.75 15.81
N ARG A 505 5.67 -32.00 14.69
CA ARG A 505 4.31 -32.54 14.69
C ARG A 505 4.26 -33.95 15.29
N GLN A 506 5.15 -34.85 14.87
CA GLN A 506 5.25 -36.20 15.44
C GLN A 506 5.56 -36.15 16.94
N LYS A 507 6.45 -35.26 17.38
CA LYS A 507 6.70 -35.01 18.81
C LYS A 507 5.47 -34.49 19.54
N SER A 508 4.66 -33.62 18.93
CA SER A 508 3.41 -33.09 19.50
C SER A 508 2.35 -34.18 19.66
N VAL A 509 2.17 -35.04 18.65
CA VAL A 509 1.19 -36.15 18.66
C VAL A 509 1.60 -37.25 19.65
N LEU A 510 2.88 -37.61 19.71
CA LEU A 510 3.39 -38.60 20.67
C LEU A 510 3.46 -38.07 22.11
N LYS A 511 3.42 -36.74 22.30
CA LYS A 511 3.43 -36.05 23.60
C LYS A 511 2.16 -35.22 23.80
N SER A 512 0.99 -35.77 23.52
CA SER A 512 -0.31 -35.09 23.74
C SER A 512 -0.59 -34.66 25.19
N SER A 513 0.37 -34.77 26.11
CA SER A 513 0.28 -34.26 27.48
C SER A 513 1.47 -33.39 27.95
N SER A 514 2.51 -33.12 27.13
CA SER A 514 3.63 -32.29 27.60
C SER A 514 3.67 -30.96 26.87
N LEU A 515 2.99 -29.97 27.45
CA LEU A 515 3.28 -28.55 27.23
C LEU A 515 4.80 -28.32 27.29
N PRO A 516 5.36 -27.30 26.59
CA PRO A 516 6.77 -26.97 26.68
C PRO A 516 7.20 -26.95 28.16
N GLY A 517 8.27 -27.65 28.55
CA GLY A 517 8.62 -27.83 29.96
C GLY A 517 8.87 -26.53 30.74
N LYS A 518 8.98 -25.40 30.02
CA LYS A 518 9.10 -24.04 30.56
C LYS A 518 7.77 -23.30 30.74
N LEU A 519 6.72 -23.68 30.00
CA LEU A 519 5.41 -23.04 30.07
C LEU A 519 4.76 -23.40 31.40
N ALA A 520 4.54 -22.39 32.24
CA ALA A 520 3.66 -22.52 33.38
C ALA A 520 2.23 -22.26 32.89
N ASP A 521 1.41 -23.30 32.79
CA ASP A 521 0.04 -23.18 32.29
C ASP A 521 -0.93 -22.56 33.31
N CYS A 522 -2.08 -22.10 32.86
CA CYS A 522 -3.22 -21.69 33.69
C CYS A 522 -4.23 -22.84 33.84
N SER A 523 -5.16 -22.75 34.80
CA SER A 523 -6.17 -23.81 34.98
C SER A 523 -7.39 -23.68 34.07
N SER A 524 -7.63 -22.50 33.49
CA SER A 524 -8.77 -22.29 32.60
C SER A 524 -8.50 -22.85 31.21
N ALA A 525 -9.49 -23.55 30.67
CA ALA A 525 -9.48 -24.05 29.30
C ALA A 525 -10.19 -23.10 28.32
N ASN A 526 -10.77 -21.98 28.78
CA ASN A 526 -11.46 -21.02 27.93
C ASN A 526 -10.46 -20.00 27.36
N PRO A 527 -10.18 -20.02 26.04
CA PRO A 527 -9.22 -19.10 25.45
C PRO A 527 -9.56 -17.62 25.68
N GLU A 528 -10.85 -17.25 25.65
CA GLU A 528 -11.32 -15.85 25.72
C GLU A 528 -10.95 -15.12 27.01
N GLU A 529 -10.79 -15.86 28.12
CA GLU A 529 -10.36 -15.30 29.40
C GLU A 529 -8.88 -15.56 29.70
N SER A 530 -8.25 -16.46 28.95
CA SER A 530 -6.86 -16.85 29.18
C SER A 530 -5.88 -15.80 28.64
N GLU A 531 -4.89 -15.51 29.45
CA GLU A 531 -3.78 -14.61 29.12
C GLU A 531 -2.46 -15.39 29.15
N ILE A 532 -1.57 -15.10 28.20
CA ILE A 532 -0.20 -15.61 28.22
C ILE A 532 0.79 -14.46 28.34
N PHE A 533 1.67 -14.57 29.33
CA PHE A 533 2.76 -13.64 29.58
C PHE A 533 4.07 -14.21 29.08
N ILE A 534 4.70 -13.49 28.14
CA ILE A 534 6.02 -13.82 27.63
C ILE A 534 7.04 -12.97 28.39
N VAL A 535 7.99 -13.61 29.07
CA VAL A 535 8.93 -12.95 29.99
C VAL A 535 10.39 -13.27 29.65
N GLU A 536 11.28 -12.30 29.91
CA GLU A 536 12.71 -12.45 29.65
C GLU A 536 13.40 -13.23 30.78
N GLY A 537 13.81 -14.46 30.46
CA GLY A 537 14.56 -15.35 31.32
C GLY A 537 13.74 -16.02 32.43
N ASP A 538 14.33 -17.05 33.05
CA ASP A 538 13.65 -17.80 34.11
C ASP A 538 13.57 -17.02 35.42
N SER A 539 14.39 -15.99 35.61
CA SER A 539 14.35 -15.13 36.79
C SER A 539 13.04 -14.33 36.82
N ALA A 540 12.74 -13.59 35.75
CA ALA A 540 11.46 -12.92 35.59
C ALA A 540 10.30 -13.93 35.52
N GLY A 541 10.52 -15.09 34.88
CA GLY A 541 9.59 -16.22 34.88
C GLY A 541 9.22 -16.73 36.27
N GLY A 542 10.18 -16.83 37.19
CA GLY A 542 9.93 -17.24 38.57
C GLY A 542 9.06 -16.24 39.32
N SER A 543 9.38 -14.95 39.22
CA SER A 543 8.61 -13.87 39.85
C SER A 543 7.19 -13.78 39.28
N ALA A 544 7.05 -13.80 37.95
CA ALA A 544 5.75 -13.77 37.27
C ALA A 544 4.91 -15.01 37.62
N LYS A 545 5.53 -16.19 37.70
CA LYS A 545 4.84 -17.44 38.11
C LYS A 545 4.30 -17.38 39.54
N GLN A 546 5.00 -16.70 40.45
CA GLN A 546 4.57 -16.52 41.84
C GLN A 546 3.45 -15.46 41.97
N GLY A 547 3.52 -14.38 41.17
CA GLY A 547 2.57 -13.26 41.24
C GLY A 547 1.30 -13.41 40.41
N ARG A 548 1.23 -14.38 39.51
CA ARG A 548 0.08 -14.55 38.59
C ARG A 548 -1.17 -15.08 39.28
N ASP A 549 -2.32 -14.74 38.70
CA ASP A 549 -3.53 -15.52 38.93
C ASP A 549 -3.47 -16.82 38.12
N ARG A 550 -3.23 -17.93 38.82
CA ARG A 550 -3.11 -19.27 38.22
C ARG A 550 -4.37 -19.71 37.48
N ARG A 551 -5.52 -19.06 37.74
CA ARG A 551 -6.78 -19.40 37.09
C ARG A 551 -6.72 -19.17 35.59
N PHE A 552 -6.25 -18.00 35.15
CA PHE A 552 -6.34 -17.59 33.74
C PHE A 552 -5.02 -17.08 33.16
N GLN A 553 -3.94 -16.96 33.95
CA GLN A 553 -2.66 -16.42 33.47
C GLN A 553 -1.59 -17.51 33.32
N ALA A 554 -1.11 -17.72 32.09
CA ALA A 554 0.01 -18.58 31.74
C ALA A 554 1.32 -17.77 31.63
N ILE A 555 2.47 -18.37 31.97
CA ILE A 555 3.80 -17.71 31.89
C ILE A 555 4.73 -18.55 31.00
N LEU A 556 5.30 -17.93 29.97
CA LEU A 556 6.28 -18.50 29.07
C LEU A 556 7.61 -17.73 29.15
N PRO A 557 8.63 -18.23 29.87
CA PRO A 557 9.94 -17.60 29.91
C PRO A 557 10.76 -17.94 28.64
N LEU A 558 11.36 -16.92 28.04
CA LEU A 558 12.27 -17.03 26.89
C LEU A 558 13.70 -16.71 27.32
N ARG A 559 14.70 -17.47 26.85
CA ARG A 559 16.11 -17.19 27.18
C ARG A 559 16.84 -16.52 26.02
N GLY A 560 17.59 -15.48 26.34
CA GLY A 560 18.49 -14.80 25.40
C GLY A 560 17.75 -14.01 24.32
N LYS A 561 18.51 -13.52 23.35
CA LYS A 561 17.94 -12.77 22.21
C LYS A 561 17.28 -13.74 21.23
N ILE A 562 16.03 -13.47 20.88
CA ILE A 562 15.29 -14.23 19.87
C ILE A 562 16.03 -14.13 18.53
N LEU A 563 16.05 -15.22 17.77
CA LEU A 563 16.64 -15.27 16.43
C LEU A 563 15.96 -14.23 15.54
N ASN A 564 16.74 -13.36 14.88
CA ASN A 564 16.21 -12.48 13.86
C ASN A 564 15.79 -13.31 12.63
N ILE A 565 14.49 -13.42 12.41
CA ILE A 565 13.88 -14.21 11.35
C ILE A 565 13.92 -13.55 9.96
N GLU A 566 14.10 -12.23 9.87
CA GLU A 566 14.07 -11.50 8.60
C GLU A 566 15.22 -11.90 7.66
N ARG A 567 16.33 -12.36 8.23
CA ARG A 567 17.56 -12.76 7.51
C ARG A 567 17.88 -14.25 7.66
N LYS A 568 16.89 -15.07 8.02
CA LYS A 568 17.09 -16.51 8.26
C LYS A 568 16.06 -17.32 7.51
N ASP A 569 16.49 -18.49 7.07
CA ASP A 569 15.64 -19.48 6.41
C ASP A 569 14.67 -20.13 7.42
N GLU A 570 13.53 -20.61 6.91
CA GLU A 570 12.49 -21.22 7.75
C GLU A 570 12.98 -22.46 8.52
N ALA A 571 13.93 -23.22 7.97
CA ALA A 571 14.45 -24.40 8.66
C ALA A 571 15.24 -24.01 9.93
N SER A 572 16.01 -22.93 9.89
CA SER A 572 16.69 -22.37 11.06
C SER A 572 15.70 -21.86 12.11
N MET A 573 14.60 -21.24 11.66
CA MET A 573 13.50 -20.82 12.53
C MET A 573 12.88 -22.02 13.27
N TYR A 574 12.55 -23.11 12.56
CA TYR A 574 11.97 -24.30 13.17
C TYR A 574 12.95 -25.12 14.02
N LYS A 575 14.26 -24.97 13.84
CA LYS A 575 15.25 -25.61 14.72
C LYS A 575 15.46 -24.85 16.04
N ASN A 576 15.07 -23.58 16.11
CA ASN A 576 15.24 -22.78 17.30
C ASN A 576 14.24 -23.20 18.39
N GLU A 577 14.75 -23.57 19.57
CA GLU A 577 13.93 -24.05 20.69
C GLU A 577 12.96 -22.99 21.21
N GLU A 578 13.36 -21.72 21.28
CA GLU A 578 12.49 -20.65 21.78
C GLU A 578 11.33 -20.37 20.84
N ILE A 579 11.57 -20.43 19.52
CA ILE A 579 10.50 -20.32 18.51
C ILE A 579 9.58 -21.55 18.56
N GLN A 580 10.13 -22.76 18.71
CA GLN A 580 9.31 -23.97 18.91
C GLN A 580 8.42 -23.87 20.15
N ASN A 581 8.97 -23.37 21.27
CA ASN A 581 8.23 -23.19 22.52
C ASN A 581 7.11 -22.14 22.36
N LEU A 582 7.33 -21.07 21.60
CA LEU A 582 6.31 -20.08 21.28
C LEU A 582 5.18 -20.66 20.42
N ILE A 583 5.52 -21.40 19.37
CA ILE A 583 4.54 -22.05 18.49
C ILE A 583 3.66 -23.02 19.30
N LEU A 584 4.28 -23.87 20.12
CA LEU A 584 3.58 -24.84 20.98
C LEU A 584 2.77 -24.14 22.07
N GLY A 585 3.33 -23.14 22.75
CA GLY A 585 2.69 -22.46 23.86
C GLY A 585 1.51 -21.58 23.46
N LEU A 586 1.52 -21.03 22.24
CA LEU A 586 0.40 -20.24 21.70
C LEU A 586 -0.62 -21.12 20.96
N GLY A 587 -0.33 -22.42 20.76
CA GLY A 587 -1.17 -23.30 19.95
C GLY A 587 -1.32 -22.82 18.50
N LEU A 588 -0.39 -21.98 18.03
CA LEU A 588 -0.36 -21.51 16.66
C LEU A 588 0.12 -22.68 15.82
N GLY A 589 -0.76 -23.24 15.00
CA GLY A 589 -0.40 -24.30 14.06
C GLY A 589 0.83 -23.93 13.25
N VAL A 590 1.53 -24.93 12.75
CA VAL A 590 2.72 -24.71 11.94
C VAL A 590 2.30 -24.17 10.56
N LYS A 591 3.04 -23.21 9.99
CA LYS A 591 2.78 -22.65 8.65
C LYS A 591 2.48 -23.76 7.64
N GLY A 592 1.26 -23.77 7.07
CA GLY A 592 0.73 -24.81 6.18
C GLY A 592 -0.40 -25.67 6.76
N GLU A 593 -0.72 -25.54 8.05
CA GLU A 593 -2.02 -25.95 8.62
C GLU A 593 -3.03 -24.80 8.47
N ASP A 594 -4.34 -25.10 8.56
CA ASP A 594 -5.38 -24.06 8.70
C ASP A 594 -5.00 -23.14 9.86
N PHE A 595 -4.45 -21.98 9.52
CA PHE A 595 -4.20 -20.93 10.49
C PHE A 595 -5.56 -20.56 11.08
N LYS A 596 -5.89 -21.11 12.25
CA LYS A 596 -7.08 -20.72 12.99
C LYS A 596 -6.89 -19.26 13.38
N ARG A 597 -7.46 -18.36 12.56
CA ARG A 597 -7.42 -16.90 12.73
C ARG A 597 -7.95 -16.44 14.08
N THR A 598 -8.61 -17.33 14.82
CA THR A 598 -9.05 -17.13 16.19
C THR A 598 -7.87 -17.30 17.17
N LEU A 599 -6.97 -16.33 17.20
CA LEU A 599 -6.19 -16.06 18.42
C LEU A 599 -7.18 -15.56 19.46
N SER A 600 -7.68 -16.48 20.28
CA SER A 600 -8.73 -16.15 21.25
C SER A 600 -8.18 -15.80 22.63
N ALA A 601 -6.85 -15.81 22.82
CA ALA A 601 -6.16 -15.47 24.06
C ALA A 601 -5.41 -14.13 23.97
N THR A 602 -5.41 -13.35 25.05
CA THR A 602 -4.74 -12.05 25.09
C THR A 602 -3.24 -12.23 25.39
N ILE A 603 -2.38 -11.78 24.48
CA ILE A 603 -0.92 -11.81 24.67
C ILE A 603 -0.47 -10.53 25.38
N ARG A 604 0.23 -10.69 26.52
CA ARG A 604 0.83 -9.57 27.25
C ARG A 604 2.34 -9.76 27.37
N SER A 605 3.09 -8.68 27.18
CA SER A 605 4.53 -8.64 27.46
C SER A 605 4.75 -7.91 28.78
N LEU A 606 5.60 -8.47 29.65
CA LEU A 606 6.10 -7.79 30.84
C LEU A 606 7.58 -7.49 30.58
N SER A 607 7.90 -6.20 30.56
CA SER A 607 9.28 -5.68 30.54
C SER A 607 9.89 -5.70 31.93
#